data_AF-A0A3D5G8I4-F1
#
_entry.id   AF-A0A3D5G8I4-F1
#
_cell.length_a   1.000
_cell.length_b   1.000
_cell.length_c   1.000
_cell.angle_alpha   90.00
_cell.angle_beta   90.00
_cell.angle_gamma   90.00
#
_symmetry.space_group_name_H-M   'P 1'
#
loop_
_entity.id
_entity.type
_entity.pdbx_description
1 polymer ?
#
loop_
_entity_poly.entity_id
_entity_poly.type
_entity_poly.pdbx_seq_one_letter_code
_entity_poly.pdbx_strand_id
1 'polypeptide(L)'
;MSIPKKGTRKIIVDGEPFLWLIRRQATYTQENCGNLHIAVEHAEKPGSVLVILTDRPHPQCWGTNEVKPVISIPVAPSGDVDC
;
A
#
# COMPACT_ATOMS: atom_id res chain seq x y z
N MET A 1 3.40 11.21 10.31
CA MET A 1 2.18 10.83 9.55
C MET A 1 1.70 9.50 10.11
N SER A 2 0.47 9.42 10.61
CA SER A 2 -0.12 8.16 11.10
C SER A 2 -1.20 7.70 10.13
N ILE A 3 -1.33 6.40 9.91
CA ILE A 3 -2.39 5.88 9.05
C ILE A 3 -3.74 6.01 9.76
N PRO A 4 -4.77 6.64 9.15
CA PRO A 4 -6.08 6.76 9.78
C PRO A 4 -6.71 5.37 9.99
N LYS A 5 -7.45 5.19 11.08
CA LYS A 5 -8.18 3.94 11.36
C LYS A 5 -9.28 3.62 10.34
N LYS A 6 -9.78 4.63 9.61
CA LYS A 6 -10.86 4.44 8.63
C LYS A 6 -10.26 4.01 7.29
N GLY A 7 -10.75 2.90 6.76
CA GLY A 7 -10.33 2.38 5.45
C GLY A 7 -9.02 1.61 5.47
N THR A 8 -8.35 1.52 6.62
CA THR A 8 -7.27 0.56 6.83
C THR A 8 -7.80 -0.85 6.88
N ARG A 9 -6.94 -1.79 6.51
CA ARG A 9 -7.17 -3.21 6.77
C ARG A 9 -5.95 -3.77 7.51
N LYS A 10 -6.15 -4.88 8.22
CA LYS A 10 -5.06 -5.61 8.88
C LYS A 10 -4.54 -6.71 7.97
N ILE A 11 -3.23 -6.90 7.93
CA ILE A 11 -2.55 -8.01 7.26
C ILE A 11 -1.51 -8.60 8.22
N ILE A 12 -1.15 -9.86 8.00
CA ILE A 12 -0.06 -10.54 8.72
C ILE A 12 1.04 -10.83 7.70
N VAL A 13 2.27 -10.45 8.01
CA VAL A 13 3.46 -10.73 7.19
C VAL A 13 4.49 -11.35 8.12
N ASP A 14 4.89 -12.59 7.83
CA ASP A 14 5.85 -13.35 8.65
C ASP A 14 5.50 -13.40 10.14
N GLY A 15 4.22 -13.54 10.45
CA GLY A 15 3.68 -13.56 11.83
C GLY A 15 3.47 -12.17 12.45
N GLU A 16 4.00 -11.11 11.85
CA GLU A 16 3.91 -9.75 12.39
C GLU A 16 2.66 -8.99 11.85
N PRO A 17 1.90 -8.28 12.70
CA PRO A 17 0.69 -7.59 12.30
C PRO A 17 0.96 -6.19 11.74
N PHE A 18 0.46 -5.93 10.54
CA PHE A 18 0.52 -4.62 9.88
C PHE A 18 -0.87 -4.07 9.55
N LEU A 19 -0.95 -2.74 9.48
CA LEU A 19 -2.07 -2.02 8.91
C LEU A 19 -1.66 -1.47 7.55
N TRP A 20 -2.49 -1.68 6.54
CA TRP A 20 -2.28 -1.08 5.22
C TRP A 20 -3.47 -0.23 4.80
N LEU A 21 -3.19 0.84 4.04
CA LEU A 21 -4.17 1.77 3.51
C LEU A 21 -3.83 2.11 2.06
N ILE A 22 -4.84 1.94 1.20
CA ILE A 22 -4.91 2.55 -0.12
C ILE A 22 -5.97 3.64 -0.05
N ARG A 23 -5.58 4.89 -0.33
CA ARG A 23 -6.53 6.01 -0.27
C ARG A 23 -7.48 5.95 -1.47
N ARG A 24 -8.78 6.17 -1.21
CA ARG A 24 -9.77 6.35 -2.28
C ARG A 24 -9.58 7.66 -3.02
N GLN A 25 -9.19 8.73 -2.30
CA GLN A 25 -8.95 10.04 -2.88
C GLN A 25 -7.46 10.26 -3.01
N ALA A 26 -7.05 10.75 -4.17
CA ALA A 26 -5.68 11.12 -4.42
C ALA A 26 -5.28 12.24 -3.45
N THR A 27 -4.03 12.23 -2.99
CA THR A 27 -3.44 13.43 -2.39
C THR A 27 -3.16 14.45 -3.49
N TYR A 28 -2.95 15.71 -3.13
CA TYR A 28 -2.57 16.76 -4.10
C TYR A 28 -1.38 16.33 -5.00
N THR A 29 -0.37 15.69 -4.42
CA THR A 29 0.78 15.14 -5.14
C THR A 29 0.45 13.94 -6.05
N GLN A 30 -0.64 13.22 -5.78
CA GLN A 30 -1.14 12.13 -6.62
C GLN A 30 -2.04 12.64 -7.74
N GLU A 31 -2.78 13.72 -7.52
CA GLU A 31 -3.63 14.34 -8.54
C GLU A 31 -2.79 14.96 -9.66
N ASN A 32 -1.62 15.52 -9.38
CA ASN A 32 -0.75 16.10 -10.39
C ASN A 32 0.26 15.09 -10.97
N CYS A 33 -0.25 14.03 -11.61
CA CYS A 33 0.55 12.95 -12.25
C CYS A 33 1.25 11.97 -11.29
N GLY A 34 0.73 11.76 -10.07
CA GLY A 34 1.33 10.81 -9.14
C GLY A 34 0.74 9.40 -9.22
N ASN A 35 1.51 8.44 -8.73
CA ASN A 35 1.14 7.03 -8.75
C ASN A 35 0.29 6.64 -7.54
N LEU A 36 -0.35 5.48 -7.63
CA LEU A 36 -1.04 4.85 -6.53
C LEU A 36 -0.02 4.47 -5.45
N HIS A 37 -0.24 4.99 -4.24
CA HIS A 37 0.60 4.72 -3.09
C HIS A 37 -0.12 3.80 -2.12
N ILE A 38 0.64 2.94 -1.47
CA ILE A 38 0.16 2.05 -0.41
C ILE A 38 0.93 2.41 0.85
N ALA A 39 0.22 2.85 1.89
CA ALA A 39 0.82 3.12 3.19
C ALA A 39 0.72 1.87 4.07
N VAL A 40 1.80 1.51 4.75
CA VAL A 40 1.89 0.36 5.66
C VAL A 40 2.52 0.81 6.98
N GLU A 41 1.91 0.42 8.10
CA GLU A 41 2.39 0.74 9.46
C GLU A 41 2.27 -0.52 10.33
N HIS A 42 3.21 -0.71 11.26
CA HIS A 42 3.13 -1.82 12.22
C HIS A 42 1.92 -1.61 13.15
N ALA A 43 1.07 -2.62 13.31
CA ALA A 43 -0.19 -2.46 14.06
C ALA A 43 0.04 -2.22 15.57
N GLU A 44 1.11 -2.76 16.12
CA GLU A 44 1.42 -2.69 17.56
C GLU A 44 2.56 -1.72 17.91
N LYS A 45 3.31 -1.24 16.90
CA LYS A 45 4.48 -0.36 17.07
C LYS A 45 4.31 0.85 16.15
N PRO A 46 3.25 1.65 16.34
CA PRO A 46 2.97 2.77 15.46
C PRO A 46 4.06 3.85 15.56
N GLY A 47 4.18 4.66 14.51
CA GLY A 47 5.13 5.79 14.45
C GLY A 47 6.03 5.80 13.23
N SER A 48 6.12 4.70 12.49
CA SER A 48 6.85 4.60 11.21
C SER A 48 5.92 4.07 10.12
N VAL A 49 5.93 4.71 8.95
CA VAL A 49 5.09 4.35 7.81
C VAL A 49 5.96 4.06 6.60
N LEU A 50 5.88 2.84 6.08
CA LEU A 50 6.40 2.48 4.78
C LEU A 50 5.40 2.94 3.71
N VAL A 51 5.88 3.67 2.70
CA VAL A 51 5.07 4.06 1.54
C VAL A 51 5.59 3.33 0.32
N ILE A 52 4.80 2.39 -0.19
CA ILE A 52 5.10 1.66 -1.42
C ILE A 52 4.55 2.48 -2.59
N LEU A 53 5.43 2.80 -3.53
CA LEU A 53 5.09 3.47 -4.77
C LEU A 53 4.88 2.42 -5.85
N THR A 54 3.76 2.47 -6.55
CA THR A 54 3.51 1.60 -7.69
C THR A 54 3.85 2.31 -9.00
N ASP A 55 3.81 1.58 -10.10
CA ASP A 55 3.88 2.11 -11.48
C ASP A 55 2.50 2.52 -12.02
N ARG A 56 1.42 2.37 -11.22
CA ARG A 56 0.06 2.65 -11.65
C ARG A 56 -0.35 4.06 -11.31
N PRO A 57 -0.98 4.81 -12.24
CA PRO A 57 -1.53 6.12 -11.91
C PRO A 57 -2.68 5.97 -10.91
N HIS A 58 -2.86 6.97 -10.03
CA HIS A 58 -3.97 6.92 -9.09
C HIS A 58 -5.32 7.01 -9.83
N PRO A 59 -6.32 6.14 -9.56
CA PRO A 59 -7.61 6.12 -10.29
C PRO A 59 -8.49 7.39 -10.20
N GLN A 60 -8.04 8.39 -9.45
CA GLN A 60 -8.72 9.67 -9.25
C GLN A 60 -7.83 10.85 -9.66
N CYS A 61 -6.63 10.58 -10.19
CA CYS A 61 -5.82 11.60 -10.83
C CYS A 61 -6.52 12.04 -12.13
N TRP A 62 -6.58 13.34 -12.38
CA TRP A 62 -7.32 13.93 -13.51
C TRP A 62 -6.85 13.42 -14.87
N GLY A 63 -5.57 13.04 -14.99
CA GLY A 63 -5.00 12.50 -16.23
C GLY A 63 -5.21 10.99 -16.43
N THR A 64 -5.88 10.30 -15.49
CA THR A 64 -6.05 8.84 -15.56
C THR A 64 -7.28 8.47 -16.36
N ASN A 65 -7.09 8.13 -17.63
CA ASN A 65 -8.18 7.72 -18.53
C ASN A 65 -8.47 6.21 -18.50
N GLU A 66 -7.49 5.39 -18.08
CA GLU A 66 -7.61 3.94 -17.98
C GLU A 66 -7.06 3.46 -16.63
N VAL A 67 -7.82 2.60 -15.94
CA VAL A 67 -7.42 2.01 -14.66
C VAL A 67 -7.05 0.54 -14.87
N LYS A 68 -5.75 0.23 -14.80
CA LYS A 68 -5.26 -1.14 -14.87
C LYS A 68 -4.98 -1.68 -13.46
N PRO A 69 -5.59 -2.80 -13.04
CA PRO A 69 -5.32 -3.41 -11.73
C PRO A 69 -3.87 -3.84 -11.57
N VAL A 70 -3.34 -3.75 -10.34
CA VAL A 70 -2.09 -4.41 -9.97
C VAL A 70 -2.41 -5.91 -9.84
N ILE A 71 -1.67 -6.73 -10.57
CA ILE A 71 -1.82 -8.19 -10.57
C ILE A 71 -0.66 -8.75 -9.75
N SER A 72 -0.95 -9.52 -8.71
CA SER A 72 0.09 -10.25 -7.99
C SER A 72 0.57 -11.44 -8.82
N ILE A 73 1.87 -11.64 -8.86
CA ILE A 73 2.48 -12.86 -9.38
C ILE A 73 2.78 -13.75 -8.17
N PRO A 74 2.46 -15.06 -8.21
CA PRO A 74 2.85 -15.98 -7.15
C PRO A 74 4.37 -15.97 -7.00
N VAL A 75 4.85 -15.64 -5.80
CA VAL A 75 6.26 -15.75 -5.44
C VAL A 75 6.44 -17.10 -4.75
N ALA A 76 7.46 -17.86 -5.14
CA ALA A 76 7.81 -19.08 -4.43
C ALA A 76 8.12 -18.74 -2.96
N PRO A 77 7.75 -19.58 -1.98
CA PRO A 77 8.10 -19.35 -0.59
C PRO A 77 9.63 -19.18 -0.51
N SER A 78 10.07 -18.08 0.10
CA SER A 78 11.47 -17.93 0.50
C SER A 78 11.77 -19.07 1.45
N GLY A 79 12.65 -19.99 1.04
CA GLY A 79 12.90 -21.22 1.79
C GLY A 79 13.21 -20.90 3.25
N ASP A 80 12.40 -21.45 4.14
CA ASP A 80 12.72 -21.53 5.56
C ASP A 80 14.02 -22.33 5.69
N VAL A 81 15.08 -21.65 6.12
CA VAL A 81 16.22 -22.32 6.74
C VAL A 81 15.70 -22.84 8.08
N ASP A 82 15.26 -24.10 8.09
CA ASP A 82 15.00 -24.86 9.31
C ASP A 82 16.27 -24.87 10.17
N CYS A 83 16.13 -24.34 11.39
CA CYS A 83 16.88 -24.54 12.64
C CYS A 83 18.41 -24.72 12.60
#